data_AF-A0A438N966-F1
#
_entry.id   AF-A0A438N966-F1
#
_cell.length_a   1.000
_cell.length_b   1.000
_cell.length_c   1.000
_cell.angle_alpha   90.00
_cell.angle_beta   90.00
_cell.angle_gamma   90.00
#
_symmetry.space_group_name_H-M   'P 1'
#
loop_
_entity.id
_entity.type
_entity.pdbx_description
1 polymer ?
#
loop_
_entity_poly.entity_id
_entity_poly.type
_entity_poly.pdbx_seq_one_letter_code
_entity_poly.pdbx_strand_id
1 'polypeptide(L)'
;MHRCHGITTDINRSATRAVTKMKATITQRFVLDGCEVDAESDCRFLFFWIKVDDRATPVEEGQDGEWRARWVRHWYEKDKLIAVNPGKVPVLDEAKLEQFPSGYRYLAYCQEQTMGVQVLKDMPGHNREKGIEGGSKVAGEKHDLLYRQAKTWVEGGEIDF
;
A
#
# COMPACT_ATOMS: atom_id res chain seq x y z
N MET A 1 -4.10 -1.90 -12.23
CA MET A 1 -2.83 -2.60 -12.56
C MET A 1 -1.73 -2.07 -11.65
N HIS A 2 -0.82 -2.94 -11.18
CA HIS A 2 0.36 -2.52 -10.42
C HIS A 2 1.58 -2.48 -11.35
N ARG A 3 2.24 -1.33 -11.47
CA ARG A 3 3.55 -1.21 -12.10
C ARG A 3 4.62 -1.23 -11.02
N CYS A 4 5.41 -2.30 -10.97
CA CYS A 4 6.51 -2.44 -10.03
C CYS A 4 7.71 -1.59 -10.47
N HIS A 5 8.34 -0.93 -9.50
CA HIS A 5 9.55 -0.12 -9.68
C HIS A 5 10.74 -0.83 -9.02
N GLY A 6 11.47 -0.13 -8.14
CA GLY A 6 12.56 -0.71 -7.35
C GLY A 6 12.04 -1.68 -6.28
N ILE A 7 12.75 -2.81 -6.16
CA ILE A 7 12.50 -3.87 -5.20
C ILE A 7 13.79 -4.17 -4.45
N THR A 8 13.71 -4.25 -3.13
CA THR A 8 14.83 -4.64 -2.26
C THR A 8 14.36 -5.67 -1.25
N THR A 9 15.15 -6.71 -1.03
CA THR A 9 14.85 -7.76 -0.05
C THR A 9 15.99 -7.89 0.95
N ASP A 10 15.66 -7.79 2.24
CA ASP A 10 16.55 -8.06 3.36
C ASP A 10 16.24 -9.44 3.92
N ILE A 11 17.26 -10.30 4.04
CA ILE A 11 17.13 -11.69 4.52
C ILE A 11 17.97 -11.84 5.79
N ASN A 12 17.45 -12.56 6.77
CA ASN A 12 18.18 -12.84 8.00
C ASN A 12 19.31 -13.87 7.78
N ARG A 13 20.28 -13.92 8.70
CA ARG A 13 21.47 -14.79 8.54
C ARG A 13 21.15 -16.28 8.45
N SER A 14 20.07 -16.72 9.12
CA SER A 14 19.62 -18.12 9.08
C SER A 14 18.78 -18.46 7.84
N ALA A 15 18.50 -17.49 6.97
CA ALA A 15 17.66 -17.65 5.77
C ALA A 15 16.28 -18.26 6.06
N THR A 16 15.66 -17.84 7.17
CA THR A 16 14.32 -18.28 7.60
C THR A 16 13.27 -17.17 7.54
N ARG A 17 13.70 -15.90 7.54
CA ARG A 17 12.82 -14.73 7.44
C ARG A 17 13.41 -13.70 6.50
N ALA A 18 12.54 -13.00 5.79
CA ALA A 18 12.92 -11.88 4.93
C ALA A 18 11.85 -10.78 4.92
N VAL A 19 12.25 -9.57 4.55
CA VAL A 19 11.34 -8.48 4.22
C VAL A 19 11.64 -7.98 2.83
N THR A 20 10.63 -7.89 1.97
CA THR A 20 10.74 -7.23 0.66
C THR A 20 10.01 -5.91 0.71
N LYS A 21 10.71 -4.83 0.38
CA LYS A 21 10.13 -3.52 0.09
C LYS A 21 10.07 -3.32 -1.41
N MET A 22 8.88 -3.07 -1.93
CA MET A 22 8.63 -2.84 -3.35
C MET A 22 7.92 -1.52 -3.54
N LYS A 23 8.49 -0.62 -4.34
CA LYS A 23 7.77 0.57 -4.81
C LYS A 23 6.90 0.19 -5.99
N ALA A 24 5.66 0.67 -6.01
CA ALA A 24 4.73 0.43 -7.12
C ALA A 24 3.88 1.68 -7.42
N THR A 25 3.37 1.78 -8.65
CA THR A 25 2.26 2.66 -8.99
C THR A 25 1.03 1.81 -9.25
N ILE A 26 -0.08 2.13 -8.61
CA ILE A 26 -1.40 1.54 -8.88
C ILE A 26 -2.11 2.47 -9.84
N THR A 27 -2.53 1.95 -11.00
CA THR A 27 -3.37 2.68 -11.95
C THR A 27 -4.71 1.98 -12.10
N GLN A 28 -5.80 2.73 -11.94
CA GLN A 28 -7.16 2.24 -12.16
C GLN A 28 -7.96 3.29 -12.94
N ARG A 29 -8.69 2.82 -13.96
CA ARG A 29 -9.55 3.66 -14.80
C ARG A 29 -10.96 3.73 -14.23
N PHE A 30 -11.56 4.90 -14.27
CA PHE A 30 -12.91 5.20 -13.84
C PHE A 30 -13.64 6.09 -14.85
N VAL A 31 -14.96 6.19 -14.69
CA VAL A 31 -15.80 7.16 -15.38
C VAL A 31 -16.48 8.02 -14.32
N LEU A 32 -16.21 9.33 -14.34
CA LEU A 32 -16.85 10.32 -13.48
C LEU A 32 -17.62 11.30 -14.35
N ASP A 33 -18.94 11.44 -14.14
CA ASP A 33 -19.80 12.32 -14.92
C ASP A 33 -19.64 12.17 -16.44
N GLY A 34 -19.45 10.93 -16.91
CA GLY A 34 -19.21 10.61 -18.33
C GLY A 34 -17.80 10.92 -18.85
N CYS A 35 -16.88 11.37 -17.98
CA CYS A 35 -15.47 11.59 -18.30
C CYS A 35 -14.62 10.40 -17.85
N GLU A 36 -13.85 9.82 -18.77
CA GLU A 36 -12.86 8.80 -18.43
C GLU A 36 -11.64 9.43 -17.74
N VAL A 37 -11.27 8.86 -16.59
CA VAL A 37 -10.13 9.30 -15.78
C VAL A 37 -9.30 8.10 -15.32
N ASP A 38 -7.99 8.27 -15.24
CA ASP A 38 -7.06 7.33 -14.62
C ASP A 38 -6.62 7.89 -13.27
N ALA A 39 -6.94 7.16 -12.19
CA ALA A 39 -6.39 7.41 -10.87
C ALA A 39 -5.08 6.66 -10.72
N GLU A 40 -4.00 7.38 -10.44
CA GLU A 40 -2.66 6.82 -10.25
C GLU A 40 -2.12 7.12 -8.85
N SER A 41 -1.87 6.08 -8.06
CA SER A 41 -1.32 6.19 -6.71
C SER A 41 0.04 5.53 -6.62
N ASP A 42 1.07 6.29 -6.23
CA ASP A 42 2.36 5.75 -5.85
C ASP A 42 2.26 5.18 -4.43
N CYS A 43 2.77 3.97 -4.24
CA CYS A 43 2.73 3.26 -2.97
C CYS A 43 4.01 2.42 -2.76
N ARG A 44 4.17 1.90 -1.55
CA ARG A 44 5.17 0.88 -1.25
C ARG A 44 4.52 -0.29 -0.54
N PHE A 45 4.81 -1.48 -1.05
CA PHE A 45 4.46 -2.75 -0.41
C PHE A 45 5.63 -3.22 0.46
N LEU A 46 5.28 -3.76 1.62
CA LEU A 46 6.13 -4.54 2.51
C LEU A 46 5.58 -5.96 2.57
N PHE A 47 6.36 -6.90 2.04
CA PHE A 47 6.12 -8.32 2.17
C PHE A 47 6.98 -8.85 3.30
N PHE A 48 6.36 -9.60 4.20
CA PHE A 48 7.02 -10.29 5.30
C PHE A 48 7.05 -11.76 4.96
N TRP A 49 8.24 -12.29 4.68
CA TRP A 49 8.42 -13.65 4.23
C TRP A 49 8.85 -14.55 5.37
N ILE A 50 8.32 -15.77 5.37
CA ILE A 50 8.80 -16.88 6.17
C ILE A 50 9.21 -18.01 5.24
N LYS A 51 10.34 -18.65 5.52
CA LYS A 51 10.68 -19.93 4.91
C LYS A 51 9.96 -21.00 5.72
N VAL A 52 9.10 -21.77 5.06
CA VAL A 52 8.33 -22.79 5.75
C VAL A 52 9.25 -23.95 6.15
N ASP A 53 9.06 -24.43 7.36
CA ASP A 53 9.76 -25.57 7.97
C ASP A 53 8.68 -26.54 8.48
N ASP A 54 8.83 -27.82 8.15
CA ASP A 54 7.92 -28.92 8.49
C ASP A 54 7.55 -29.00 9.99
N ARG A 55 8.39 -28.43 10.88
CA ARG A 55 8.20 -28.52 12.34
C ARG A 55 7.29 -27.44 12.93
N ALA A 56 7.20 -26.28 12.29
CA ALA A 56 6.58 -25.09 12.87
C ALA A 56 5.28 -24.66 12.17
N THR A 57 5.10 -25.07 10.91
CA THR A 57 3.90 -24.72 10.12
C THR A 57 3.42 -25.99 9.43
N PRO A 58 2.15 -26.42 9.59
CA PRO A 58 1.63 -27.54 8.81
C PRO A 58 1.78 -27.22 7.32
N VAL A 59 2.59 -28.00 6.60
CA VAL A 59 2.74 -27.92 5.15
C VAL A 59 2.34 -29.24 4.51
N GLU A 60 1.81 -29.15 3.30
CA GLU A 60 1.62 -30.32 2.46
C GLU A 60 2.98 -30.93 2.11
N GLU A 61 3.02 -32.25 1.90
CA GLU A 61 4.25 -32.95 1.51
C GLU A 61 4.90 -32.27 0.29
N GLY A 62 6.20 -31.98 0.39
CA GLY A 62 6.99 -31.35 -0.66
C GLY A 62 7.07 -29.81 -0.62
N GLN A 63 6.43 -29.15 0.36
CA GLN A 63 6.50 -27.68 0.53
C GLN A 63 7.50 -27.22 1.62
N ASP A 64 8.27 -28.16 2.18
CA ASP A 64 9.32 -27.84 3.14
C ASP A 64 10.44 -27.01 2.48
N GLY A 65 10.85 -25.94 3.16
CA GLY A 65 11.86 -25.00 2.66
C GLY A 65 11.35 -23.97 1.63
N GLU A 66 10.06 -23.91 1.31
CA GLU A 66 9.50 -22.88 0.43
C GLU A 66 9.40 -21.51 1.12
N TRP A 67 9.60 -20.42 0.38
CA TRP A 67 9.33 -19.07 0.87
C TRP A 67 7.87 -18.68 0.64
N ARG A 68 7.21 -18.19 1.69
CA ARG A 68 5.83 -17.71 1.62
C ARG A 68 5.68 -16.32 2.22
N ALA A 69 4.84 -15.51 1.60
CA ALA A 69 4.46 -14.23 2.17
C ALA A 69 3.53 -14.49 3.36
N ARG A 70 4.03 -14.28 4.58
CA ARG A 70 3.25 -14.38 5.80
C ARG A 70 2.30 -13.20 5.95
N TRP A 71 2.77 -12.00 5.65
CA TRP A 71 1.96 -10.79 5.59
C TRP A 71 2.35 -9.91 4.42
N VAL A 72 1.37 -9.15 3.94
CA VAL A 72 1.57 -8.06 2.99
C VAL A 72 0.93 -6.81 3.58
N ARG A 73 1.69 -5.72 3.65
CA ARG A 73 1.21 -4.40 4.05
C ARG A 73 1.67 -3.39 3.02
N HIS A 74 1.03 -2.22 2.99
CA HIS A 74 1.46 -1.14 2.13
C HIS A 74 1.11 0.22 2.74
N TRP A 75 1.72 1.26 2.20
CA TRP A 75 1.30 2.63 2.41
C TRP A 75 1.27 3.39 1.09
N TYR A 76 0.42 4.39 1.05
CA TYR A 76 0.32 5.31 -0.07
C TYR A 76 1.24 6.52 0.12
N GLU A 77 1.77 7.05 -0.97
CA GLU A 77 2.76 8.12 -0.95
C GLU A 77 2.26 9.43 -1.54
N LYS A 78 1.53 9.33 -2.64
CA LYS A 78 0.91 10.42 -3.37
C LYS A 78 0.03 9.82 -4.45
N ASP A 79 -0.99 10.55 -4.85
CA ASP A 79 -1.75 10.19 -6.03
C ASP A 79 -2.07 11.40 -6.91
N LYS A 80 -2.69 11.09 -8.06
CA LYS A 80 -3.17 12.07 -9.02
C LYS A 80 -4.33 11.47 -9.81
N LEU A 81 -5.19 12.34 -10.32
CA LEU A 81 -6.23 11.99 -11.28
C LEU A 81 -5.90 12.60 -12.64
N ILE A 82 -5.92 11.79 -13.69
CA ILE A 82 -5.62 12.22 -15.05
C ILE A 82 -6.85 12.00 -15.91
N ALA A 83 -7.36 13.05 -16.56
CA ALA A 83 -8.37 12.89 -17.58
C ALA A 83 -7.78 12.18 -18.82
N VAL A 84 -8.39 11.08 -19.24
CA VAL A 84 -7.93 10.30 -20.40
C VAL A 84 -8.06 11.14 -21.67
N ASN A 85 -9.16 11.88 -21.78
CA ASN A 85 -9.31 12.94 -22.77
C ASN A 85 -9.06 14.29 -22.09
N PRO A 86 -8.00 15.04 -22.45
CA PRO A 86 -7.67 16.31 -21.80
C PRO A 86 -8.72 17.42 -22.02
N GLY A 87 -9.62 17.26 -23.00
CA GLY A 87 -10.78 18.14 -23.21
C GLY A 87 -12.04 17.73 -22.44
N LYS A 88 -12.01 16.64 -21.67
CA LYS A 88 -13.12 16.13 -20.85
C LYS A 88 -12.65 15.91 -19.41
N VAL A 89 -12.60 17.00 -18.65
CA VAL A 89 -12.19 16.98 -17.24
C VAL A 89 -13.45 17.00 -16.37
N PRO A 90 -13.65 16.05 -15.45
CA PRO A 90 -14.80 16.07 -14.56
C PRO A 90 -14.68 17.19 -13.52
N VAL A 91 -15.82 17.67 -13.03
CA VAL A 91 -15.86 18.56 -11.86
C VAL A 91 -15.85 17.68 -10.62
N LEU A 92 -14.96 17.97 -9.67
CA LEU A 92 -14.82 17.17 -8.45
C LEU A 92 -15.41 17.91 -7.25
N ASP A 93 -15.95 17.15 -6.29
CA ASP A 93 -16.37 17.68 -5.00
C ASP A 93 -15.15 17.82 -4.07
N GLU A 94 -14.63 19.04 -3.97
CA GLU A 94 -13.46 19.37 -3.16
C GLU A 94 -13.69 19.10 -1.66
N ALA A 95 -14.90 19.38 -1.15
CA ALA A 95 -15.21 19.15 0.27
C ALA A 95 -15.24 17.65 0.61
N LYS A 96 -15.59 16.79 -0.34
CA LYS A 96 -15.45 15.34 -0.19
C LYS A 96 -14.00 14.89 -0.34
N LEU A 97 -13.25 15.45 -1.28
CA LEU A 97 -11.83 15.14 -1.49
C LEU A 97 -10.97 15.42 -0.24
N GLU A 98 -11.24 16.52 0.47
CA GLU A 98 -10.54 16.89 1.70
C GLU A 98 -10.68 15.85 2.83
N GLN A 99 -11.68 14.97 2.76
CA GLN A 99 -11.89 13.91 3.76
C GLN A 99 -11.00 12.69 3.54
N PHE A 100 -10.29 12.60 2.41
CA PHE A 100 -9.41 11.48 2.10
C PHE A 100 -7.93 11.86 2.28
N PRO A 101 -7.10 10.92 2.77
CA PRO A 101 -5.67 11.17 2.91
C PRO A 101 -5.00 11.45 1.57
N SER A 102 -4.07 12.42 1.54
CA SER A 102 -3.41 12.88 0.32
C SER A 102 -2.65 11.80 -0.46
N GLY A 103 -2.21 10.73 0.19
CA GLY A 103 -1.51 9.63 -0.48
C GLY A 103 -2.37 8.85 -1.49
N TYR A 104 -3.70 8.81 -1.32
CA TYR A 104 -4.63 8.03 -2.14
C TYR A 104 -6.00 8.70 -2.30
N ARG A 105 -6.04 10.04 -2.21
CA ARG A 105 -7.25 10.86 -2.20
C ARG A 105 -8.14 10.66 -3.41
N TYR A 106 -7.58 10.75 -4.61
CA TYR A 106 -8.32 10.61 -5.86
C TYR A 106 -8.70 9.16 -6.12
N LEU A 107 -7.85 8.20 -5.77
CA LEU A 107 -8.22 6.79 -5.86
C LEU A 107 -9.40 6.47 -4.93
N ALA A 108 -9.34 6.91 -3.67
CA ALA A 108 -10.41 6.80 -2.69
C ALA A 108 -11.70 7.45 -3.20
N TYR A 109 -11.62 8.69 -3.69
CA TYR A 109 -12.75 9.41 -4.24
C TYR A 109 -13.41 8.63 -5.37
N CYS A 110 -12.63 8.17 -6.37
CA CYS A 110 -13.16 7.37 -7.47
C CYS A 110 -13.83 6.08 -6.99
N GLN A 111 -13.19 5.35 -6.07
CA GLN A 111 -13.76 4.11 -5.53
C GLN A 111 -15.10 4.35 -4.82
N GLU A 112 -15.19 5.37 -3.97
CA GLU A 112 -16.47 5.69 -3.31
C GLU A 112 -17.55 6.14 -4.31
N GLN A 113 -17.18 6.95 -5.31
CA GLN A 113 -18.16 7.48 -6.28
C GLN A 113 -18.69 6.41 -7.25
N THR A 114 -17.84 5.48 -7.70
CA THR A 114 -18.22 4.57 -8.78
C THR A 114 -18.43 3.12 -8.35
N MET A 115 -17.93 2.71 -7.18
CA MET A 115 -17.98 1.31 -6.73
C MET A 115 -18.91 1.09 -5.53
N GLY A 116 -19.46 2.15 -4.93
CA GLY A 116 -20.36 2.03 -3.78
C GLY A 116 -19.69 1.45 -2.52
N VAL A 117 -18.37 1.57 -2.42
CA VAL A 117 -17.59 1.11 -1.26
C VAL A 117 -17.28 2.27 -0.32
N GLN A 118 -17.13 1.99 0.97
CA GLN A 118 -16.53 2.92 1.91
C GLN A 118 -15.06 2.58 2.07
N VAL A 119 -14.19 3.55 1.83
CA VAL A 119 -12.75 3.33 1.94
C VAL A 119 -12.26 3.55 3.37
N LEU A 120 -11.27 2.77 3.79
CA LEU A 120 -10.56 3.05 5.05
C LEU A 120 -9.82 4.38 4.90
N LYS A 121 -9.95 5.28 5.88
CA LYS A 121 -9.35 6.64 5.88
C LYS A 121 -8.08 6.75 6.74
N ASP A 122 -7.73 5.69 7.46
CA ASP A 122 -6.63 5.63 8.41
C ASP A 122 -5.52 4.67 7.95
N MET A 123 -5.46 4.38 6.66
CA MET A 123 -4.40 3.56 6.07
C MET A 123 -3.02 4.19 6.32
N PRO A 124 -1.96 3.39 6.48
CA PRO A 124 -0.60 3.91 6.55
C PRO A 124 -0.30 4.84 5.36
N GLY A 125 0.36 5.96 5.65
CA GLY A 125 0.65 7.02 4.68
C GLY A 125 2.06 7.54 4.83
N HIS A 126 2.61 8.16 3.79
CA HIS A 126 4.00 8.59 3.83
C HIS A 126 4.24 9.62 4.94
N ASN A 127 5.29 9.41 5.75
CA ASN A 127 5.60 10.29 6.91
C ASN A 127 5.85 11.77 6.55
N ARG A 128 6.08 12.10 5.27
CA ARG A 128 6.23 13.50 4.82
C ARG A 128 4.92 14.28 4.90
N GLU A 129 3.80 13.58 5.01
CA GLU A 129 2.48 14.16 5.21
C GLU A 129 2.24 14.55 6.68
N LYS A 130 3.16 14.24 7.60
CA LYS A 130 3.04 14.61 9.00
C LYS A 130 3.21 16.13 9.18
N GLY A 131 2.11 16.82 9.50
CA GLY A 131 2.13 18.24 9.84
C GLY A 131 1.99 19.20 8.65
N ILE A 132 1.57 18.70 7.49
CA ILE A 132 1.16 19.52 6.33
C ILE A 132 -0.35 19.43 6.12
N GLU A 133 -0.93 20.45 5.49
CA GLU A 133 -2.35 20.50 5.16
C GLU A 133 -2.78 19.28 4.32
N GLY A 134 -3.86 18.61 4.73
CA GLY A 134 -4.35 17.37 4.13
C GLY A 134 -3.56 16.10 4.48
N GLY A 135 -2.52 16.20 5.31
CA GLY A 135 -1.72 15.07 5.77
C GLY A 135 -2.15 14.52 7.14
N SER A 136 -1.81 13.25 7.41
CA SER A 136 -2.25 12.54 8.61
C SER A 136 -1.08 12.13 9.51
N LYS A 137 -1.04 12.67 10.74
CA LYS A 137 -0.06 12.28 11.77
C LYS A 137 -0.16 10.79 12.08
N VAL A 138 -1.38 10.26 12.20
CA VAL A 138 -1.63 8.84 12.48
C VAL A 138 -1.10 7.97 11.34
N ALA A 139 -1.32 8.37 10.09
CA ALA A 139 -0.81 7.65 8.93
C ALA A 139 0.73 7.60 8.91
N GLY A 140 1.39 8.71 9.25
CA GLY A 140 2.85 8.77 9.38
C GLY A 140 3.41 7.90 10.52
N GLU A 141 2.72 7.86 11.67
CA GLU A 141 3.10 6.99 12.79
C GLU A 141 2.92 5.50 12.46
N LYS A 142 1.86 5.14 11.73
CA LYS A 142 1.66 3.79 11.19
C LYS A 142 2.73 3.41 10.16
N HIS A 143 3.18 4.35 9.32
CA HIS A 143 4.32 4.13 8.43
C HIS A 143 5.60 3.79 9.20
N ASP A 144 5.93 4.56 10.24
CA ASP A 144 7.13 4.30 11.04
C ASP A 144 7.01 2.97 11.83
N LEU A 145 5.80 2.61 12.26
CA LEU A 145 5.53 1.31 12.88
C LEU A 145 5.80 0.15 11.91
N LEU A 146 5.38 0.24 10.64
CA LEU A 146 5.65 -0.79 9.64
C LEU A 146 7.16 -1.02 9.45
N TYR A 147 7.97 0.05 9.46
CA TYR A 147 9.42 -0.08 9.38
C TYR A 147 10.04 -0.72 10.64
N ARG A 148 9.52 -0.39 11.83
CA ARG A 148 9.94 -1.06 13.07
C ARG A 148 9.59 -2.54 13.03
N GLN A 149 8.38 -2.89 12.60
CA GLN A 149 7.94 -4.27 12.44
C GLN A 149 8.79 -5.03 11.40
N ALA A 150 9.16 -4.40 10.29
CA ALA A 150 10.06 -4.97 9.29
C ALA A 150 11.42 -5.34 9.91
N LYS A 151 12.01 -4.42 10.68
CA LYS A 151 13.26 -4.68 11.40
C LYS A 151 13.09 -5.81 12.41
N THR A 152 12.07 -5.75 13.27
CA THR A 152 11.78 -6.79 14.27
C THR A 152 11.63 -8.16 13.61
N TRP A 153 10.89 -8.25 12.50
CA TRP A 153 10.67 -9.51 11.78
C TRP A 153 11.96 -10.14 11.26
N VAL A 154 12.79 -9.36 10.54
CA VAL A 154 14.04 -9.88 9.97
C VAL A 154 15.06 -10.23 11.07
N GLU A 155 14.98 -9.60 12.24
CA GLU A 155 15.79 -9.94 13.41
C GLU A 155 15.28 -11.16 14.19
N GLY A 156 14.17 -11.77 13.77
CA GLY A 156 13.59 -12.96 14.40
C GLY A 156 12.61 -12.68 15.54
N GLY A 157 12.25 -11.42 15.77
CA GLY A 157 11.22 -11.04 16.73
C GLY A 157 9.81 -11.27 16.19
N GLU A 158 8.83 -11.41 17.08
CA GLU A 158 7.42 -11.53 16.72
C GLU A 158 6.79 -10.16 16.44
N ILE A 159 5.85 -10.15 15.49
CA ILE A 159 5.08 -8.95 15.11
C ILE A 159 3.62 -9.34 14.89
N ASP A 160 2.73 -8.40 15.20
CA ASP A 160 1.29 -8.50 14.95
C ASP A 160 0.81 -7.25 14.19
N PHE A 161 -0.33 -7.40 13.50
CA PHE A 161 -0.94 -6.35 12.69
C PHE A 161 -2.43 -6.20 12.96
#